data_AF-A0A2D0AV81-F1
#
_entry.id   AF-A0A2D0AV81-F1
#
_cell.length_a   1.000
_cell.length_b   1.000
_cell.length_c   1.000
_cell.angle_alpha   90.00
_cell.angle_beta   90.00
_cell.angle_gamma   90.00
#
_symmetry.space_group_name_H-M   'P 1'
#
loop_
_entity.id
_entity.type
_entity.pdbx_description
1 polymer ?
#
loop_
_entity_poly.entity_id
_entity_poly.type
_entity_poly.pdbx_seq_one_letter_code
_entity_poly.pdbx_strand_id
1 'polypeptide(L)'
;MAKDNAQGNQTAQDGRELEVLGTCQTQPSMDAQHEHNVTPAQVWSYAQEEALVSVSDQHDHDKCYRLLPDAEDRARRIAARYAGLYFDSAAKSKGKVQFYWPALAAFVVKDIVEAYRFDRENVLEGGWGNAMRTSAVPTLFSEALSSASPYAHAMRVYVALAKGNLWLYMDIYPWLYFFLRFGIKQDGSLNEARIRSHVEQRNATEYQQQSRKAVEDLPFGRAWFARQQARQANDPVYKRAKQYFPTQPSWSMDGGYGAHTAAAYQAHNYVRAHIASYDGGYHLPVAAKWQPIREAFYVMEEERVELTRVAQDNAAFSRLEKIAKFPTTAEVRDTYDLLISEFHGGPEAQSTTQLKELKLIAAQEQLNILQPLIYDDQKLKETMDMNHRFARASGGIMTTKYRVIYSAAPTTDNPKLQTVFDPPSGRWSGVWHGIINHQKSLPNANDRMKYVGQIASDFHNLMLTQREYMEKQLREIQKRGGEKHA
;
A
#
# COMPACT_ATOMS: atom_id res chain seq x y z
N MET A 1 41.38 51.28 -33.32
CA MET A 1 41.38 50.08 -34.18
C MET A 1 40.94 48.91 -33.33
N ALA A 2 39.74 48.39 -33.58
CA ALA A 2 39.30 47.01 -33.40
C ALA A 2 37.76 47.01 -33.38
N LYS A 3 37.17 46.68 -34.54
CA LYS A 3 35.82 46.18 -34.67
C LYS A 3 35.91 44.67 -34.93
N ASP A 4 34.98 43.96 -34.31
CA ASP A 4 34.24 42.79 -34.79
C ASP A 4 34.98 41.57 -35.35
N ASN A 5 34.81 40.41 -34.69
CA ASN A 5 33.84 39.45 -35.20
C ASN A 5 33.48 38.34 -34.18
N ALA A 6 32.21 37.97 -34.21
CA ALA A 6 31.53 37.01 -33.37
C ALA A 6 31.59 35.57 -33.93
N GLN A 7 31.55 34.59 -33.02
CA GLN A 7 30.96 33.23 -33.11
C GLN A 7 31.21 32.60 -31.73
N GLY A 8 30.24 32.24 -30.89
CA GLY A 8 29.00 31.54 -31.18
C GLY A 8 29.24 30.03 -31.09
N ASN A 9 29.33 29.48 -29.86
CA ASN A 9 28.94 28.08 -29.63
C ASN A 9 28.58 27.80 -28.18
N GLN A 10 27.36 27.27 -28.01
CA GLN A 10 26.81 26.67 -26.81
C GLN A 10 27.66 25.45 -26.41
N THR A 11 27.89 25.25 -25.11
CA THR A 11 27.95 23.93 -24.45
C THR A 11 28.27 24.12 -22.96
N ALA A 12 27.23 24.04 -22.14
CA ALA A 12 27.31 23.58 -20.75
C ALA A 12 25.91 23.12 -20.31
N GLN A 13 25.41 22.08 -20.98
CA GLN A 13 24.43 21.16 -20.39
C GLN A 13 25.19 20.21 -19.46
N ASP A 14 25.68 20.72 -18.33
CA ASP A 14 26.06 19.88 -17.20
C ASP A 14 25.02 20.13 -16.11
N GLY A 15 23.94 19.35 -16.19
CA GLY A 15 22.81 19.34 -15.26
C GLY A 15 23.23 18.88 -13.86
N ARG A 16 23.93 19.75 -13.14
CA ARG A 16 24.06 19.64 -11.68
C ARG A 16 22.82 20.28 -11.07
N GLU A 17 21.72 19.52 -11.03
CA GLU A 17 20.60 19.86 -10.16
C GLU A 17 21.07 19.73 -8.70
N LEU A 18 20.85 20.80 -7.94
CA LEU A 18 21.17 20.91 -6.52
C LEU A 18 20.31 19.93 -5.71
N GLU A 19 20.98 18.95 -5.11
CA GLU A 19 20.45 18.07 -4.08
C GLU A 19 20.49 18.80 -2.73
N VAL A 20 19.35 18.98 -2.06
CA VAL A 20 19.31 19.59 -0.71
C VAL A 20 18.98 18.50 0.30
N LEU A 21 19.99 17.98 1.02
CA LEU A 21 19.78 17.01 2.10
C LEU A 21 20.74 17.23 3.30
N GLY A 22 20.60 18.38 3.98
CA GLY A 22 21.25 18.63 5.27
C GLY A 22 20.84 19.95 5.91
N THR A 23 20.84 20.02 7.25
CA THR A 23 20.90 21.31 7.95
C THR A 23 22.38 21.70 8.07
N CYS A 24 22.80 22.74 7.36
CA CYS A 24 24.06 23.41 7.65
C CYS A 24 23.88 24.26 8.91
N GLN A 25 24.84 24.23 9.84
CA GLN A 25 24.97 25.32 10.82
C GLN A 25 25.16 26.62 10.04
N THR A 26 24.13 27.45 10.00
CA THR A 26 24.22 28.79 9.42
C THR A 26 24.97 29.69 10.38
N GLN A 27 26.26 29.90 10.09
CA GLN A 27 27.10 31.02 10.55
C GLN A 27 27.51 31.04 12.05
N PRO A 28 28.81 31.23 12.38
CA PRO A 28 29.29 31.33 13.76
C PRO A 28 29.07 32.71 14.43
N SER A 29 28.42 33.68 13.78
CA SER A 29 28.21 35.01 14.35
C SER A 29 26.94 35.05 15.23
N MET A 30 27.09 35.43 16.49
CA MET A 30 26.03 35.46 17.51
C MET A 30 24.83 36.38 17.17
N ASP A 31 24.95 37.29 16.19
CA ASP A 31 23.97 38.37 15.97
C ASP A 31 23.19 38.28 14.64
N ALA A 32 23.26 37.15 13.93
CA ALA A 32 22.51 36.96 12.68
C ALA A 32 21.24 36.11 12.89
N GLN A 33 20.25 36.62 13.62
CA GLN A 33 18.90 36.06 13.54
C GLN A 33 18.31 36.39 12.16
N HIS A 34 18.13 35.38 11.33
CA HIS A 34 17.35 35.48 10.11
C HIS A 34 16.00 34.80 10.32
N GLU A 35 14.92 35.57 10.36
CA GLU A 35 13.57 35.04 10.30
C GLU A 35 13.26 34.67 8.85
N HIS A 36 13.29 33.36 8.55
CA HIS A 36 12.77 32.86 7.28
C HIS A 36 11.30 32.45 7.44
N ASN A 37 10.43 33.09 6.65
CA ASN A 37 9.04 32.65 6.51
C ASN A 37 9.00 31.35 5.70
N VAL A 38 8.81 30.23 6.38
CA VAL A 38 8.56 28.93 5.73
C VAL A 38 7.09 28.89 5.33
N THR A 39 6.80 28.78 4.04
CA THR A 39 5.42 28.74 3.54
C THR A 39 4.76 27.39 3.86
N PRO A 40 3.42 27.33 3.97
CA PRO A 40 2.72 26.07 4.22
C PRO A 40 3.03 24.99 3.18
N ALA A 41 3.17 25.38 1.90
CA ALA A 41 3.61 24.49 0.83
C ALA A 41 4.97 23.83 1.12
N GLN A 42 5.95 24.56 1.66
CA GLN A 42 7.26 24.01 2.04
C GLN A 42 7.14 23.04 3.22
N VAL A 43 6.31 23.35 4.22
CA VAL A 43 6.09 22.45 5.36
C VAL A 43 5.42 21.15 4.91
N TRP A 44 4.43 21.23 4.02
CA TRP A 44 3.76 20.06 3.46
C TRP A 44 4.66 19.24 2.53
N SER A 45 5.54 19.90 1.77
CA SER A 45 6.57 19.23 0.96
C SER A 45 7.44 18.34 1.85
N TYR A 46 7.93 18.89 2.97
CA TYR A 46 8.75 18.14 3.93
C TYR A 46 7.98 16.97 4.58
N ALA A 47 6.71 17.17 4.93
CA ALA A 47 5.88 16.09 5.48
C ALA A 47 5.65 14.95 4.46
N GLN A 48 5.51 15.29 3.17
CA GLN A 48 5.40 14.31 2.09
C GLN A 48 6.71 13.58 1.84
N GLU A 49 7.84 14.30 1.86
CA GLU A 49 9.19 13.73 1.73
C GLU A 49 9.47 12.70 2.82
N GLU A 50 9.04 12.96 4.06
CA GLU A 50 9.22 11.99 5.13
C GLU A 50 8.44 10.68 4.89
N ALA A 51 7.25 10.77 4.29
CA ALA A 51 6.51 9.58 3.86
C ALA A 51 7.26 8.85 2.74
N LEU A 52 7.76 9.58 1.73
CA LEU A 52 8.52 9.00 0.62
C LEU A 52 9.80 8.30 1.08
N VAL A 53 10.60 8.97 1.91
CA VAL A 53 11.85 8.46 2.47
C VAL A 53 11.61 7.20 3.29
N SER A 54 10.52 7.15 4.06
CA SER A 54 10.22 6.00 4.93
C SER A 54 10.05 4.66 4.20
N VAL A 55 9.66 4.70 2.93
CA VAL A 55 9.46 3.52 2.06
C VAL A 55 10.50 3.48 0.95
N SER A 56 11.63 4.15 1.14
CA SER A 56 12.75 4.26 0.21
C SER A 56 14.05 3.83 0.88
N ASP A 57 15.01 3.36 0.08
CA ASP A 57 16.38 3.15 0.52
C ASP A 57 17.30 4.23 -0.01
N GLN A 58 18.21 4.68 0.86
CA GLN A 58 19.33 5.51 0.45
C GLN A 58 20.33 4.64 -0.30
N HIS A 59 20.74 5.09 -1.48
CA HIS A 59 21.67 4.35 -2.30
C HIS A 59 23.12 4.74 -1.99
N ASP A 60 24.01 3.75 -1.96
CA ASP A 60 25.34 3.93 -1.38
C ASP A 60 26.23 4.92 -2.13
N HIS A 61 26.08 5.00 -3.45
CA HIS A 61 26.94 5.81 -4.32
C HIS A 61 26.60 7.30 -4.31
N ASP A 62 25.34 7.65 -4.55
CA ASP A 62 24.89 9.04 -4.73
C ASP A 62 24.14 9.58 -3.52
N LYS A 63 23.87 8.75 -2.49
CA LYS A 63 23.12 9.13 -1.29
C LYS A 63 21.68 9.60 -1.57
N CYS A 64 21.20 9.43 -2.81
CA CYS A 64 19.82 9.64 -3.19
C CYS A 64 18.92 8.54 -2.62
N TYR A 65 17.73 8.92 -2.18
CA TYR A 65 16.68 7.98 -1.80
C TYR A 65 15.95 7.45 -3.03
N ARG A 66 15.73 6.14 -3.08
CA ARG A 66 14.96 5.46 -4.13
C ARG A 66 13.87 4.63 -3.50
N LEU A 67 12.65 4.74 -4.00
CA LEU A 67 11.51 3.97 -3.53
C LEU A 67 11.84 2.48 -3.56
N LEU A 68 11.52 1.76 -2.48
CA LEU A 68 11.64 0.31 -2.47
C LEU A 68 10.79 -0.27 -3.61
N PRO A 69 11.36 -1.12 -4.48
CA PRO A 69 10.63 -1.63 -5.63
C PRO A 69 9.54 -2.62 -5.23
N ASP A 70 9.78 -3.40 -4.17
CA ASP A 70 8.86 -4.45 -3.73
C ASP A 70 7.71 -3.92 -2.85
N ALA A 71 6.49 -4.31 -3.22
CA ALA A 71 5.28 -3.86 -2.52
C ALA A 71 5.14 -4.46 -1.11
N GLU A 72 5.60 -5.70 -0.91
CA GLU A 72 5.58 -6.37 0.40
C GLU A 72 6.57 -5.66 1.35
N ASP A 73 7.77 -5.33 0.87
CA ASP A 73 8.77 -4.59 1.66
C ASP A 73 8.29 -3.17 2.01
N ARG A 74 7.65 -2.47 1.05
CA ARG A 74 6.98 -1.18 1.35
C ARG A 74 5.92 -1.35 2.41
N ALA A 75 5.04 -2.35 2.30
CA ALA A 75 3.98 -2.59 3.29
C ALA A 75 4.55 -2.87 4.69
N ARG A 76 5.64 -3.63 4.78
CA ARG A 76 6.33 -3.87 6.04
C ARG A 76 6.87 -2.59 6.68
N ARG A 77 7.48 -1.69 5.89
CA ARG A 77 7.91 -0.37 6.39
C ARG A 77 6.73 0.48 6.81
N ILE A 78 5.65 0.50 6.04
CA ILE A 78 4.42 1.23 6.37
C ILE A 78 3.85 0.77 7.72
N ALA A 79 3.70 -0.54 7.94
CA ALA A 79 3.20 -1.10 9.20
C ALA A 79 4.07 -0.65 10.38
N ALA A 80 5.40 -0.71 10.22
CA ALA A 80 6.34 -0.28 11.25
C ALA A 80 6.29 1.23 11.52
N ARG A 81 6.11 2.05 10.48
CA ARG A 81 6.03 3.51 10.62
C ARG A 81 4.73 3.93 11.31
N TYR A 82 3.62 3.25 11.04
CA TYR A 82 2.39 3.48 11.78
C TYR A 82 2.50 3.05 13.26
N ALA A 83 3.13 1.90 13.54
CA ALA A 83 3.41 1.50 14.92
C ALA A 83 4.33 2.51 15.64
N GLY A 84 5.33 3.05 14.93
CA GLY A 84 6.19 4.11 15.45
C GLY A 84 5.43 5.39 15.78
N LEU A 85 4.59 5.89 14.87
CA LEU A 85 3.78 7.09 15.10
C LEU A 85 2.89 7.00 16.34
N TYR A 86 2.36 5.82 16.66
CA TYR A 86 1.61 5.61 17.91
C TYR A 86 2.45 5.89 19.16
N PHE A 87 3.71 5.41 19.20
CA PHE A 87 4.60 5.66 20.33
C PHE A 87 5.16 7.09 20.32
N ASP A 88 5.53 7.60 19.14
CA ASP A 88 6.14 8.93 19.00
C ASP A 88 5.14 10.04 19.35
N SER A 89 3.85 9.86 19.02
CA SER A 89 2.79 10.80 19.40
C SER A 89 2.64 10.92 20.92
N ALA A 90 2.56 9.79 21.63
CA ALA A 90 2.50 9.79 23.08
C ALA A 90 3.77 10.36 23.71
N ALA A 91 4.95 9.98 23.22
CA ALA A 91 6.22 10.45 23.77
C ALA A 91 6.38 11.98 23.59
N LYS A 92 6.18 12.48 22.37
CA LYS A 92 6.40 13.89 22.05
C LYS A 92 5.37 14.81 22.73
N SER A 93 4.13 14.35 22.86
CA SER A 93 3.06 15.11 23.53
C SER A 93 3.05 14.94 25.05
N LYS A 94 3.99 14.19 25.63
CA LYS A 94 4.01 13.83 27.07
C LYS A 94 2.70 13.16 27.52
N GLY A 95 2.16 12.29 26.67
CA GLY A 95 0.94 11.51 26.91
C GLY A 95 -0.37 12.25 26.64
N LYS A 96 -0.32 13.51 26.19
CA LYS A 96 -1.52 14.32 25.90
C LYS A 96 -2.26 13.91 24.64
N VAL A 97 -1.55 13.35 23.66
CA VAL A 97 -2.10 12.86 22.41
C VAL A 97 -1.47 11.52 22.09
N GLN A 98 -2.28 10.55 21.71
CA GLN A 98 -1.78 9.27 21.23
C GLN A 98 -2.63 8.77 20.07
N PHE A 99 -2.03 8.66 18.89
CA PHE A 99 -2.76 8.35 17.66
C PHE A 99 -3.26 6.90 17.66
N TYR A 100 -4.57 6.67 17.76
CA TYR A 100 -5.16 5.33 17.80
C TYR A 100 -5.30 4.72 16.42
N TRP A 101 -5.60 5.51 15.39
CA TRP A 101 -5.71 4.96 14.03
C TRP A 101 -4.39 4.34 13.53
N PRO A 102 -3.20 4.99 13.66
CA PRO A 102 -1.93 4.37 13.27
C PRO A 102 -1.64 3.05 13.98
N ALA A 103 -1.99 2.94 15.26
CA ALA A 103 -1.84 1.69 15.98
C ALA A 103 -2.69 0.56 15.36
N LEU A 104 -3.96 0.83 15.04
CA LEU A 104 -4.78 -0.15 14.32
C LEU A 104 -4.24 -0.43 12.91
N ALA A 105 -3.88 0.62 12.16
CA ALA A 105 -3.35 0.51 10.80
C ALA A 105 -2.08 -0.35 10.74
N ALA A 106 -1.23 -0.32 11.76
CA ALA A 106 -0.06 -1.18 11.85
C ALA A 106 -0.42 -2.68 11.83
N PHE A 107 -1.49 -3.09 12.53
CA PHE A 107 -1.97 -4.48 12.47
C PHE A 107 -2.56 -4.81 11.09
N VAL A 108 -3.37 -3.92 10.53
CA VAL A 108 -4.01 -4.11 9.22
C VAL A 108 -2.97 -4.24 8.12
N VAL A 109 -1.98 -3.35 8.07
CA VAL A 109 -0.92 -3.40 7.04
C VAL A 109 0.00 -4.61 7.26
N LYS A 110 0.24 -5.03 8.50
CA LYS A 110 0.91 -6.31 8.77
C LYS A 110 0.13 -7.49 8.16
N ASP A 111 -1.20 -7.51 8.26
CA ASP A 111 -2.01 -8.54 7.60
C ASP A 111 -1.95 -8.45 6.06
N ILE A 112 -1.78 -7.24 5.49
CA ILE A 112 -1.50 -7.07 4.05
C ILE A 112 -0.15 -7.69 3.65
N VAL A 113 0.90 -7.57 4.49
CA VAL A 113 2.18 -8.26 4.26
C VAL A 113 1.98 -9.77 4.18
N GLU A 114 1.19 -10.33 5.08
CA GLU A 114 0.90 -11.77 5.07
C GLU A 114 0.02 -12.18 3.88
N ALA A 115 -0.85 -11.30 3.38
CA ALA A 115 -1.59 -11.52 2.14
C ALA A 115 -0.66 -11.60 0.92
N TYR A 116 0.34 -10.72 0.82
CA TYR A 116 1.36 -10.81 -0.25
C TYR A 116 2.14 -12.11 -0.19
N ARG A 117 2.54 -12.53 1.01
CA ARG A 117 3.24 -13.81 1.19
C ARG A 117 2.36 -14.99 0.85
N PHE A 118 1.09 -14.94 1.23
CA PHE A 118 0.14 -15.99 0.87
C PHE A 118 0.03 -16.12 -0.65
N ASP A 119 -0.24 -15.01 -1.35
CA ASP A 119 -0.33 -15.00 -2.81
C ASP A 119 0.95 -15.54 -3.43
N ARG A 120 2.12 -15.03 -3.00
CA ARG A 120 3.42 -15.47 -3.52
C ARG A 120 3.69 -16.95 -3.25
N GLU A 121 3.75 -17.36 -1.99
CA GLU A 121 4.24 -18.68 -1.58
C GLU A 121 3.22 -19.80 -1.86
N ASN A 122 1.92 -19.53 -1.69
CA ASN A 122 0.89 -20.56 -1.80
C ASN A 122 0.22 -20.59 -3.18
N VAL A 123 0.17 -19.47 -3.89
CA VAL A 123 -0.45 -19.40 -5.23
C VAL A 123 0.61 -19.38 -6.32
N LEU A 124 1.53 -18.40 -6.33
CA LEU A 124 2.49 -18.24 -7.43
C LEU A 124 3.58 -19.33 -7.42
N GLU A 125 4.16 -19.62 -6.26
CA GLU A 125 5.24 -20.62 -6.11
C GLU A 125 4.71 -22.05 -5.96
N GLY A 126 3.48 -22.19 -5.44
CA GLY A 126 2.89 -23.48 -5.05
C GLY A 126 2.68 -24.47 -6.19
N GLY A 127 2.80 -24.01 -7.45
CA GLY A 127 2.55 -24.82 -8.64
C GLY A 127 1.08 -24.98 -8.93
N TRP A 128 0.77 -25.45 -10.14
CA TRP A 128 -0.62 -25.51 -10.63
C TRP A 128 -1.60 -26.24 -9.70
N GLY A 129 -1.19 -27.33 -9.04
CA GLY A 129 -2.05 -28.05 -8.10
C GLY A 129 -2.40 -27.25 -6.84
N ASN A 130 -1.47 -26.45 -6.32
CA ASN A 130 -1.77 -25.56 -5.19
C ASN A 130 -2.50 -24.31 -5.65
N ALA A 131 -2.11 -23.68 -6.76
CA ALA A 131 -2.85 -22.55 -7.33
C ALA A 131 -4.30 -22.94 -7.63
N MET A 132 -4.53 -24.15 -8.14
CA MET A 132 -5.86 -24.69 -8.33
C MET A 132 -6.56 -25.02 -6.99
N ARG A 133 -5.85 -25.48 -5.96
CA ARG A 133 -6.51 -25.65 -4.66
C ARG A 133 -6.84 -24.30 -4.02
N THR A 134 -5.95 -23.32 -4.08
CA THR A 134 -6.09 -22.07 -3.35
C THR A 134 -6.92 -21.03 -4.09
N SER A 135 -6.99 -21.17 -5.40
CA SER A 135 -7.69 -20.25 -6.29
C SER A 135 -8.66 -20.97 -7.23
N ALA A 136 -8.74 -22.31 -7.17
CA ALA A 136 -9.61 -23.10 -8.04
C ALA A 136 -10.62 -24.05 -7.37
N VAL A 137 -11.78 -23.45 -7.05
CA VAL A 137 -13.06 -24.10 -7.39
C VAL A 137 -13.83 -23.28 -8.43
N PRO A 138 -13.34 -23.13 -9.69
CA PRO A 138 -13.98 -22.41 -10.75
C PRO A 138 -14.17 -23.34 -11.97
N THR A 139 -13.69 -24.59 -11.97
CA THR A 139 -13.68 -25.40 -13.21
C THR A 139 -14.97 -26.16 -13.46
N LEU A 140 -15.85 -26.33 -12.46
CA LEU A 140 -17.20 -26.85 -12.72
C LEU A 140 -18.30 -25.77 -12.68
N PHE A 141 -18.02 -24.58 -12.13
CA PHE A 141 -19.00 -23.48 -12.00
C PHE A 141 -18.56 -22.11 -12.54
N SER A 142 -17.26 -21.82 -12.70
CA SER A 142 -16.76 -20.54 -13.24
C SER A 142 -16.17 -20.62 -14.66
N GLU A 143 -15.95 -21.80 -15.23
CA GLU A 143 -15.80 -21.93 -16.69
C GLU A 143 -17.02 -21.36 -17.43
N ALA A 144 -18.18 -21.37 -16.78
CA ALA A 144 -19.38 -20.70 -17.28
C ALA A 144 -19.48 -19.20 -16.96
N LEU A 145 -18.63 -18.62 -16.08
CA LEU A 145 -18.84 -17.26 -15.53
C LEU A 145 -17.61 -16.32 -15.46
N SER A 146 -16.33 -16.76 -15.44
CA SER A 146 -15.21 -15.82 -15.22
C SER A 146 -13.96 -15.96 -16.09
N SER A 147 -13.74 -17.04 -16.86
CA SER A 147 -12.65 -17.16 -17.86
C SER A 147 -11.20 -16.84 -17.38
N ALA A 148 -10.93 -16.73 -16.08
CA ALA A 148 -9.66 -16.21 -15.54
C ALA A 148 -8.88 -17.26 -14.74
N SER A 149 -7.55 -17.32 -14.90
CA SER A 149 -6.69 -18.30 -14.22
C SER A 149 -6.52 -18.03 -12.71
N PRO A 150 -6.08 -19.03 -11.91
CA PRO A 150 -5.63 -18.83 -10.53
C PRO A 150 -4.68 -17.65 -10.33
N TYR A 151 -3.70 -17.52 -11.23
CA TYR A 151 -2.70 -16.46 -11.19
C TYR A 151 -3.32 -15.09 -11.50
N ALA A 152 -4.32 -15.03 -12.37
CA ALA A 152 -5.06 -13.80 -12.66
C ALA A 152 -5.74 -13.22 -11.40
N HIS A 153 -6.31 -14.10 -10.56
CA HIS A 153 -6.96 -13.69 -9.31
C HIS A 153 -5.94 -13.16 -8.30
N ALA A 154 -4.84 -13.89 -8.08
CA ALA A 154 -3.76 -13.47 -7.20
C ALA A 154 -3.12 -12.14 -7.67
N MET A 155 -2.82 -12.01 -8.97
CA MET A 155 -2.26 -10.77 -9.54
C MET A 155 -3.19 -9.58 -9.34
N ARG A 156 -4.50 -9.76 -9.53
CA ARG A 156 -5.47 -8.69 -9.32
C ARG A 156 -5.52 -8.20 -7.88
N VAL A 157 -5.51 -9.13 -6.91
CA VAL A 157 -5.44 -8.79 -5.48
C VAL A 157 -4.10 -8.14 -5.14
N TYR A 158 -2.99 -8.71 -5.60
CA TYR A 158 -1.64 -8.18 -5.38
C TYR A 158 -1.50 -6.73 -5.89
N VAL A 159 -1.92 -6.46 -7.13
CA VAL A 159 -1.89 -5.13 -7.75
C VAL A 159 -2.79 -4.15 -6.99
N ALA A 160 -3.98 -4.58 -6.59
CA ALA A 160 -4.90 -3.75 -5.81
C ALA A 160 -4.32 -3.39 -4.42
N LEU A 161 -3.76 -4.36 -3.70
CA LEU A 161 -3.09 -4.12 -2.41
C LEU A 161 -1.88 -3.19 -2.59
N ALA A 162 -1.06 -3.41 -3.63
CA ALA A 162 0.13 -2.61 -3.90
C ALA A 162 -0.19 -1.15 -4.20
N LYS A 163 -1.27 -0.92 -4.97
CA LYS A 163 -1.79 0.40 -5.27
C LYS A 163 -2.43 1.04 -4.05
N GLY A 164 -3.35 0.34 -3.40
CA GLY A 164 -4.11 0.82 -2.26
C GLY A 164 -3.21 1.23 -1.10
N ASN A 165 -2.33 0.33 -0.66
CA ASN A 165 -1.47 0.55 0.49
C ASN A 165 -0.48 1.71 0.29
N LEU A 166 0.10 1.84 -0.91
CA LEU A 166 1.03 2.92 -1.22
C LEU A 166 0.33 4.29 -1.21
N TRP A 167 -0.74 4.46 -1.97
CA TRP A 167 -1.41 5.75 -2.10
C TRP A 167 -2.16 6.16 -0.82
N LEU A 168 -2.69 5.18 -0.08
CA LEU A 168 -3.24 5.40 1.25
C LEU A 168 -2.17 5.92 2.20
N TYR A 169 -0.98 5.31 2.21
CA TYR A 169 0.12 5.76 3.06
C TYR A 169 0.57 7.17 2.72
N MET A 170 0.71 7.47 1.41
CA MET A 170 1.08 8.79 0.91
C MET A 170 0.04 9.86 1.22
N ASP A 171 -1.23 9.49 1.37
CA ASP A 171 -2.23 10.42 1.90
C ASP A 171 -2.17 10.50 3.42
N ILE A 172 -2.22 9.40 4.17
CA ILE A 172 -2.49 9.46 5.62
C ILE A 172 -1.29 9.86 6.46
N TYR A 173 -0.13 9.28 6.17
CA TYR A 173 1.04 9.49 7.01
C TYR A 173 1.49 10.96 7.09
N PRO A 174 1.54 11.75 5.99
CA PRO A 174 2.05 13.12 6.04
C PRO A 174 1.30 14.06 6.98
N TRP A 175 -0.03 13.98 7.11
CA TRP A 175 -0.77 14.89 7.99
C TRP A 175 -0.69 14.48 9.46
N LEU A 176 -0.62 13.19 9.76
CA LEU A 176 -0.30 12.74 11.12
C LEU A 176 1.13 13.13 11.52
N TYR A 177 2.09 12.96 10.60
CA TYR A 177 3.45 13.42 10.81
C TYR A 177 3.52 14.95 10.94
N PHE A 178 2.76 15.70 10.15
CA PHE A 178 2.68 17.15 10.25
C PHE A 178 2.20 17.58 11.65
N PHE A 179 1.09 17.01 12.13
CA PHE A 179 0.55 17.31 13.46
C PHE A 179 1.62 17.05 14.52
N LEU A 180 2.26 15.88 14.45
CA LEU A 180 3.29 15.52 15.42
C LEU A 180 4.51 16.44 15.32
N ARG A 181 5.07 16.64 14.13
CA ARG A 181 6.33 17.34 13.90
C ARG A 181 6.21 18.84 14.13
N PHE A 182 5.16 19.46 13.62
CA PHE A 182 4.98 20.91 13.57
C PHE A 182 3.88 21.42 14.49
N GLY A 183 2.92 20.57 14.85
CA GLY A 183 1.86 20.87 15.80
C GLY A 183 2.27 20.68 17.26
N ILE A 184 3.19 19.76 17.57
CA ILE A 184 3.74 19.59 18.92
C ILE A 184 5.16 20.15 19.01
N LYS A 185 5.40 21.09 19.92
CA LYS A 185 6.70 21.70 20.18
C LYS A 185 7.63 20.72 20.92
N GLN A 186 8.92 21.04 20.97
CA GLN A 186 9.93 20.20 21.65
C GLN A 186 9.66 20.05 23.15
N ASP A 187 9.06 21.06 23.78
CA ASP A 187 8.67 21.03 25.20
C ASP A 187 7.37 20.24 25.46
N GLY A 188 6.75 19.69 24.41
CA GLY A 188 5.48 18.96 24.46
C GLY A 188 4.24 19.83 24.41
N SER A 189 4.36 21.15 24.29
CA SER A 189 3.21 22.06 24.15
C SER A 189 2.64 22.06 22.72
N LEU A 190 1.34 22.35 22.60
CA LEU A 190 0.64 22.42 21.32
C LEU A 190 0.88 23.79 20.63
N ASN A 191 1.13 23.75 19.33
CA ASN A 191 1.16 24.89 18.43
C ASN A 191 -0.13 24.94 17.60
N GLU A 192 -1.24 25.21 18.28
CA GLU A 192 -2.58 25.16 17.70
C GLU A 192 -2.74 26.15 16.54
N ALA A 193 -2.17 27.35 16.66
CA ALA A 193 -2.22 28.38 15.62
C ALA A 193 -1.60 27.89 14.29
N ARG A 194 -0.49 27.14 14.35
CA ARG A 194 0.13 26.55 13.16
C ARG A 194 -0.75 25.46 12.55
N ILE A 195 -1.28 24.56 13.39
CA ILE A 195 -2.14 23.47 12.93
C ILE A 195 -3.34 24.05 12.16
N ARG A 196 -4.06 25.00 12.77
CA ARG A 196 -5.27 25.61 12.18
C ARG A 196 -4.98 26.40 10.90
N SER A 197 -3.86 27.13 10.86
CA SER A 197 -3.52 27.94 9.68
C SER A 197 -3.04 27.11 8.49
N HIS A 198 -2.46 25.92 8.71
CA HIS A 198 -1.79 25.16 7.64
C HIS A 198 -2.56 23.94 7.15
N VAL A 199 -3.49 23.38 7.94
CA VAL A 199 -4.23 22.17 7.57
C VAL A 199 -4.97 22.31 6.23
N GLU A 200 -5.60 23.46 5.99
CA GLU A 200 -6.33 23.73 4.74
C GLU A 200 -5.43 24.01 3.53
N GLN A 201 -4.12 24.19 3.75
CA GLN A 201 -3.16 24.53 2.70
C GLN A 201 -2.40 23.32 2.17
N ARG A 202 -2.86 22.11 2.47
CA ARG A 202 -2.29 20.87 1.93
C ARG A 202 -2.72 20.70 0.47
N ASN A 203 -1.78 20.88 -0.44
CA ASN A 203 -1.99 20.67 -1.86
C ASN A 203 -0.71 20.23 -2.56
N ALA A 204 -0.66 18.99 -3.06
CA ALA A 204 0.54 18.43 -3.68
C ALA A 204 0.99 19.17 -4.95
N THR A 205 0.09 19.91 -5.62
CA THR A 205 0.47 20.68 -6.81
C THR A 205 1.34 21.89 -6.49
N GLU A 206 1.30 22.35 -5.24
CA GLU A 206 2.05 23.50 -4.72
C GLU A 206 3.34 23.11 -4.01
N TYR A 207 3.62 21.80 -3.90
CA TYR A 207 4.85 21.33 -3.27
C TYR A 207 6.08 21.82 -4.02
N GLN A 208 7.22 21.82 -3.32
CA GLN A 208 8.51 22.04 -3.94
C GLN A 208 8.69 21.07 -5.12
N GLN A 209 9.39 21.54 -6.16
CA GLN A 209 9.49 20.84 -7.44
C GLN A 209 9.92 19.37 -7.27
N GLN A 210 10.88 19.10 -6.39
CA GLN A 210 11.40 17.74 -6.15
C GLN A 210 10.34 16.84 -5.49
N SER A 211 9.68 17.29 -4.43
CA SER A 211 8.63 16.52 -3.75
C SER A 211 7.42 16.31 -4.65
N ARG A 212 7.01 17.33 -5.43
CA ARG A 212 5.94 17.20 -6.42
C ARG A 212 6.29 16.15 -7.47
N LYS A 213 7.50 16.24 -8.04
CA LYS A 213 7.98 15.27 -9.03
C LYS A 213 8.02 13.84 -8.46
N ALA A 214 8.45 13.68 -7.22
CA ALA A 214 8.48 12.38 -6.56
C ALA A 214 7.07 11.77 -6.41
N VAL A 215 6.06 12.58 -6.08
CA VAL A 215 4.65 12.15 -6.05
C VAL A 215 4.13 11.79 -7.45
N GLU A 216 4.42 12.61 -8.46
CA GLU A 216 4.03 12.35 -9.85
C GLU A 216 4.64 11.04 -10.41
N ASP A 217 5.85 10.69 -9.95
CA ASP A 217 6.58 9.50 -10.37
C ASP A 217 6.23 8.23 -9.57
N LEU A 218 5.35 8.31 -8.57
CA LEU A 218 4.91 7.15 -7.78
C LEU A 218 4.29 6.03 -8.62
N PRO A 219 4.48 4.76 -8.23
CA PRO A 219 3.78 3.62 -8.81
C PRO A 219 2.28 3.83 -8.96
N PHE A 220 1.73 3.29 -10.05
CA PHE A 220 0.33 3.39 -10.46
C PHE A 220 -0.15 4.79 -10.91
N GLY A 221 0.71 5.82 -10.84
CA GLY A 221 0.47 7.10 -11.52
C GLY A 221 0.62 6.99 -13.04
N ARG A 222 0.16 8.02 -13.79
CA ARG A 222 0.25 8.02 -15.27
C ARG A 222 1.68 7.89 -15.78
N ALA A 223 2.61 8.65 -15.20
CA ALA A 223 4.02 8.63 -15.60
C ALA A 223 4.63 7.23 -15.39
N TRP A 224 4.32 6.59 -14.26
CA TRP A 224 4.75 5.23 -14.00
C TRP A 224 4.13 4.23 -14.98
N PHE A 225 2.82 4.29 -15.24
CA PHE A 225 2.18 3.38 -16.18
C PHE A 225 2.68 3.54 -17.62
N ALA A 226 2.98 4.77 -18.06
CA ALA A 226 3.60 5.00 -19.36
C ALA A 226 4.97 4.29 -19.45
N ARG A 227 5.80 4.40 -18.41
CA ARG A 227 7.07 3.66 -18.33
C ARG A 227 6.87 2.15 -18.28
N GLN A 228 5.87 1.68 -17.52
CA GLN A 228 5.54 0.26 -17.42
C GLN A 228 5.10 -0.33 -18.75
N GLN A 229 4.18 0.32 -19.46
CA GLN A 229 3.72 -0.11 -20.78
C GLN A 229 4.87 -0.12 -21.79
N ALA A 230 5.73 0.90 -21.79
CA ALA A 230 6.91 0.94 -22.64
C ALA A 230 7.89 -0.21 -22.34
N ARG A 231 8.09 -0.56 -21.06
CA ARG A 231 8.89 -1.72 -20.66
C ARG A 231 8.25 -3.03 -21.09
N GLN A 232 6.96 -3.20 -20.84
CA GLN A 232 6.23 -4.39 -21.25
C GLN A 232 6.31 -4.60 -22.77
N ALA A 233 6.15 -3.56 -23.58
CA ALA A 233 6.24 -3.64 -25.04
C ALA A 233 7.62 -4.10 -25.53
N ASN A 234 8.69 -3.79 -24.78
CA ASN A 234 10.07 -4.06 -25.16
C ASN A 234 10.75 -5.15 -24.32
N ASP A 235 9.99 -5.91 -23.53
CA ASP A 235 10.50 -6.92 -22.61
C ASP A 235 11.16 -8.09 -23.39
N PRO A 236 12.50 -8.23 -23.36
CA PRO A 236 13.20 -9.26 -24.12
C PRO A 236 12.99 -10.65 -23.51
N VAL A 237 12.73 -10.73 -22.20
CA VAL A 237 12.51 -11.99 -21.50
C VAL A 237 11.17 -12.57 -21.94
N TYR A 238 10.11 -11.76 -21.89
CA TYR A 238 8.80 -12.14 -22.39
C TYR A 238 8.83 -12.48 -23.88
N LYS A 239 9.46 -11.63 -24.71
CA LYS A 239 9.54 -11.85 -26.17
C LYS A 239 10.19 -13.18 -26.51
N ARG A 240 11.29 -13.54 -25.83
CA ARG A 240 11.98 -14.81 -26.05
C ARG A 240 11.19 -15.99 -25.48
N ALA A 241 10.62 -15.88 -24.29
CA ALA A 241 9.82 -16.95 -23.68
C ALA A 241 8.58 -17.28 -24.53
N LYS A 242 7.92 -16.25 -25.09
CA LYS A 242 6.76 -16.43 -25.98
C LYS A 242 7.09 -17.24 -27.25
N GLN A 243 8.33 -17.19 -27.75
CA GLN A 243 8.75 -17.93 -28.95
C GLN A 243 8.80 -19.45 -28.79
N TYR A 244 8.80 -19.97 -27.56
CA TYR A 244 8.72 -21.42 -27.34
C TYR A 244 7.35 -21.99 -27.74
N PHE A 245 6.31 -21.16 -27.81
CA PHE A 245 4.98 -21.57 -28.20
C PHE A 245 4.78 -21.41 -29.71
N PRO A 246 4.45 -22.49 -30.46
CA PRO A 246 4.19 -22.41 -31.90
C PRO A 246 2.91 -21.63 -32.23
N THR A 247 1.94 -21.67 -31.32
CA THR A 247 0.69 -20.90 -31.33
C THR A 247 0.52 -20.27 -29.97
N GLN A 248 -0.01 -19.04 -29.90
CA GLN A 248 -0.25 -18.43 -28.60
C GLN A 248 -1.28 -19.28 -27.83
N PRO A 249 -0.90 -19.82 -26.67
CA PRO A 249 -1.77 -20.68 -25.89
C PRO A 249 -2.97 -19.88 -25.37
N SER A 250 -4.15 -20.51 -25.37
CA SER A 250 -5.36 -19.99 -24.75
C SER A 250 -5.66 -20.75 -23.46
N TRP A 251 -6.32 -20.11 -22.51
CA TRP A 251 -6.77 -20.77 -21.29
C TRP A 251 -8.01 -21.64 -21.59
N SER A 252 -7.87 -22.97 -21.64
CA SER A 252 -9.00 -23.93 -21.67
C SER A 252 -8.61 -25.30 -21.09
N MET A 253 -9.58 -26.06 -20.55
CA MET A 253 -9.35 -27.43 -20.05
C MET A 253 -9.06 -28.45 -21.17
N ASP A 254 -9.59 -28.24 -22.38
CA ASP A 254 -9.46 -29.18 -23.52
C ASP A 254 -8.22 -28.97 -24.40
N GLY A 255 -7.38 -27.99 -24.09
CA GLY A 255 -6.17 -27.74 -24.88
C GLY A 255 -5.29 -26.59 -24.41
N GLY A 256 -5.47 -26.13 -23.18
CA GLY A 256 -4.71 -25.00 -22.67
C GLY A 256 -3.21 -25.28 -22.55
N TYR A 257 -2.54 -24.50 -21.72
CA TYR A 257 -1.11 -24.60 -21.42
C TYR A 257 -0.58 -26.03 -21.11
N GLY A 258 -1.45 -26.96 -20.71
CA GLY A 258 -1.15 -28.39 -20.56
C GLY A 258 -0.97 -29.19 -21.87
N ALA A 259 -1.46 -28.71 -23.02
CA ALA A 259 -1.24 -29.33 -24.33
C ALA A 259 0.17 -29.04 -24.90
N HIS A 260 0.88 -28.06 -24.32
CA HIS A 260 2.21 -27.61 -24.74
C HIS A 260 3.27 -27.82 -23.65
N THR A 261 3.21 -28.92 -22.91
CA THR A 261 4.04 -29.17 -21.71
C THR A 261 5.55 -28.91 -21.91
N ALA A 262 6.12 -29.32 -23.04
CA ALA A 262 7.55 -29.12 -23.33
C ALA A 262 7.90 -27.64 -23.61
N ALA A 263 7.10 -26.96 -24.43
CA ALA A 263 7.26 -25.53 -24.74
C ALA A 263 7.04 -24.66 -23.50
N ALA A 264 6.03 -24.99 -22.71
CA ALA A 264 5.74 -24.38 -21.42
C ALA A 264 6.93 -24.48 -20.46
N TYR A 265 7.48 -25.69 -20.30
CA TYR A 265 8.64 -25.93 -19.45
C TYR A 265 9.85 -25.08 -19.88
N GLN A 266 10.12 -25.00 -21.18
CA GLN A 266 11.19 -24.15 -21.71
C GLN A 266 10.95 -22.65 -21.44
N ALA A 267 9.73 -22.16 -21.66
CA ALA A 267 9.37 -20.78 -21.40
C ALA A 267 9.51 -20.41 -19.91
N HIS A 268 8.99 -21.25 -19.01
CA HIS A 268 9.09 -21.04 -17.57
C HIS A 268 10.54 -21.00 -17.08
N ASN A 269 11.37 -21.96 -17.51
CA ASN A 269 12.78 -22.00 -17.15
C ASN A 269 13.53 -20.77 -17.67
N TYR A 270 13.23 -20.37 -18.90
CA TYR A 270 13.83 -19.18 -19.49
C TYR A 270 13.49 -17.92 -18.69
N VAL A 271 12.22 -17.72 -18.35
CA VAL A 271 11.79 -16.57 -17.53
C VAL A 271 12.53 -16.56 -16.19
N ARG A 272 12.50 -17.66 -15.43
CA ARG A 272 13.17 -17.75 -14.12
C ARG A 272 14.66 -17.44 -14.17
N ALA A 273 15.34 -17.87 -15.22
CA ALA A 273 16.78 -17.69 -15.37
C ALA A 273 17.17 -16.25 -15.75
N HIS A 274 16.29 -15.47 -16.37
CA HIS A 274 16.66 -14.18 -16.97
C HIS A 274 15.87 -12.98 -16.43
N ILE A 275 14.73 -13.17 -15.77
CA ILE A 275 13.89 -12.03 -15.36
C ILE A 275 14.63 -11.07 -14.41
N ALA A 276 15.41 -11.59 -13.47
CA ALA A 276 16.14 -10.78 -12.49
C ALA A 276 17.21 -9.86 -13.13
N SER A 277 17.80 -10.23 -14.28
CA SER A 277 18.79 -9.39 -14.96
C SER A 277 18.18 -8.25 -15.78
N TYR A 278 16.86 -8.29 -16.01
CA TYR A 278 16.14 -7.32 -16.83
C TYR A 278 15.13 -6.47 -16.04
N ASP A 279 14.91 -6.80 -14.77
CA ASP A 279 13.97 -6.09 -13.91
C ASP A 279 14.64 -4.97 -13.11
N GLY A 280 14.15 -3.75 -13.30
CA GLY A 280 14.51 -2.59 -12.48
C GLY A 280 13.57 -2.37 -11.30
N GLY A 281 12.89 -3.42 -10.82
CA GLY A 281 11.83 -3.32 -9.81
C GLY A 281 10.47 -2.91 -10.36
N TYR A 282 10.20 -3.22 -11.63
CA TYR A 282 8.97 -2.88 -12.34
C TYR A 282 7.95 -4.04 -12.32
N HIS A 283 8.38 -5.26 -12.00
CA HIS A 283 7.49 -6.41 -11.82
C HIS A 283 6.82 -6.45 -10.44
N LEU A 284 5.65 -7.09 -10.37
CA LEU A 284 4.85 -7.34 -9.16
C LEU A 284 4.50 -8.84 -9.05
N PRO A 285 5.12 -9.60 -8.12
CA PRO A 285 6.21 -9.22 -7.22
C PRO A 285 7.50 -8.87 -7.98
N VAL A 286 8.50 -8.28 -7.31
CA VAL A 286 9.78 -7.96 -7.98
C VAL A 286 10.50 -9.21 -8.46
N ALA A 287 11.27 -9.12 -9.55
CA ALA A 287 11.86 -10.28 -10.24
C ALA A 287 12.75 -11.17 -9.38
N ALA A 288 13.39 -10.62 -8.34
CA ALA A 288 14.17 -11.40 -7.38
C ALA A 288 13.34 -12.53 -6.72
N LYS A 289 12.02 -12.36 -6.62
CA LYS A 289 11.08 -13.33 -6.04
C LYS A 289 10.56 -14.36 -7.06
N TRP A 290 11.02 -14.35 -8.31
CA TRP A 290 10.45 -15.20 -9.38
C TRP A 290 11.15 -16.55 -9.55
N GLN A 291 12.35 -16.72 -9.00
CA GLN A 291 13.09 -17.98 -9.12
C GLN A 291 12.31 -19.22 -8.63
N PRO A 292 11.50 -19.16 -7.55
CA PRO A 292 10.73 -20.31 -7.10
C PRO A 292 9.44 -20.57 -7.89
N ILE A 293 8.97 -19.61 -8.70
CA ILE A 293 7.69 -19.68 -9.45
C ILE A 293 7.80 -20.68 -10.60
N ARG A 294 7.25 -21.88 -10.44
CA ARG A 294 7.37 -22.96 -11.44
C ARG A 294 6.74 -22.57 -12.78
N GLU A 295 5.59 -21.90 -12.75
CA GLU A 295 4.85 -21.44 -13.92
C GLU A 295 5.16 -19.97 -14.27
N ALA A 296 6.41 -19.53 -14.12
CA ALA A 296 6.82 -18.13 -14.20
C ALA A 296 6.33 -17.40 -15.46
N PHE A 297 6.38 -18.02 -16.65
CA PHE A 297 5.83 -17.41 -17.87
C PHE A 297 4.33 -17.11 -17.79
N TYR A 298 3.52 -17.93 -17.11
CA TYR A 298 2.08 -17.67 -16.98
C TYR A 298 1.83 -16.55 -15.98
N VAL A 299 2.57 -16.53 -14.87
CA VAL A 299 2.52 -15.41 -13.93
C VAL A 299 2.91 -14.11 -14.65
N MET A 300 3.93 -14.13 -15.50
CA MET A 300 4.32 -13.00 -16.35
C MET A 300 3.20 -12.55 -17.29
N GLU A 301 2.50 -13.48 -17.94
CA GLU A 301 1.39 -13.11 -18.82
C GLU A 301 0.25 -12.46 -18.02
N GLU A 302 -0.14 -13.04 -16.90
CA GLU A 302 -1.25 -12.55 -16.08
C GLU A 302 -0.95 -11.20 -15.42
N GLU A 303 0.30 -11.01 -14.96
CA GLU A 303 0.78 -9.72 -14.49
C GLU A 303 0.66 -8.66 -15.59
N ARG A 304 1.11 -8.98 -16.82
CA ARG A 304 1.06 -8.04 -17.94
C ARG A 304 -0.37 -7.71 -18.35
N VAL A 305 -1.26 -8.70 -18.38
CA VAL A 305 -2.69 -8.53 -18.67
C VAL A 305 -3.33 -7.63 -17.61
N GLU A 306 -3.08 -7.90 -16.33
CA GLU A 306 -3.67 -7.15 -15.22
C GLU A 306 -3.14 -5.70 -15.17
N LEU A 307 -1.83 -5.49 -15.30
CA LEU A 307 -1.24 -4.15 -15.37
C LEU A 307 -1.75 -3.35 -16.58
N THR A 308 -1.89 -4.00 -17.75
CA THR A 308 -2.46 -3.37 -18.94
C THR A 308 -3.91 -2.95 -18.70
N ARG A 309 -4.70 -3.83 -18.08
CA ARG A 309 -6.11 -3.56 -17.75
C ARG A 309 -6.24 -2.36 -16.83
N VAL A 310 -5.46 -2.32 -15.75
CA VAL A 310 -5.48 -1.18 -14.80
C VAL A 310 -5.02 0.10 -15.50
N ALA A 311 -4.04 0.02 -16.40
CA ALA A 311 -3.57 1.15 -17.20
C ALA A 311 -4.56 1.62 -18.28
N GLN A 312 -5.63 0.89 -18.53
CA GLN A 312 -6.69 1.28 -19.48
C GLN A 312 -7.94 1.83 -18.77
N ASP A 313 -7.99 1.73 -17.44
CA ASP A 313 -9.08 2.31 -16.64
C ASP A 313 -8.88 3.83 -16.45
N ASN A 314 -9.29 4.60 -17.47
CA ASN A 314 -9.26 6.06 -17.46
C ASN A 314 -10.06 6.68 -16.30
N ALA A 315 -11.11 5.99 -15.84
CA ALA A 315 -11.91 6.46 -14.72
C ALA A 315 -11.13 6.31 -13.41
N ALA A 316 -10.42 5.18 -13.21
CA ALA A 316 -9.52 5.00 -12.08
C ALA A 316 -8.37 5.99 -12.08
N PHE A 317 -7.82 6.35 -13.24
CA PHE A 317 -6.81 7.41 -13.31
C PHE A 317 -7.36 8.77 -12.88
N SER A 318 -8.52 9.16 -13.41
CA SER A 318 -9.16 10.43 -13.03
C SER A 318 -9.45 10.49 -11.53
N ARG A 319 -9.80 9.36 -10.90
CA ARG A 319 -9.97 9.25 -9.44
C ARG A 319 -8.63 9.38 -8.71
N LEU A 320 -7.60 8.68 -9.16
CA LEU A 320 -6.27 8.75 -8.57
C LEU A 320 -5.65 10.16 -8.68
N GLU A 321 -5.82 10.85 -9.81
CA GLU A 321 -5.33 12.23 -9.99
C GLU A 321 -5.97 13.24 -9.02
N LYS A 322 -7.18 12.95 -8.54
CA LYS A 322 -7.82 13.74 -7.48
C LYS A 322 -7.20 13.41 -6.11
N ILE A 323 -7.01 12.13 -5.82
CA ILE A 323 -6.38 11.65 -4.57
C ILE A 323 -4.93 12.14 -4.46
N ALA A 324 -4.18 12.13 -5.56
CA ALA A 324 -2.76 12.50 -5.61
C ALA A 324 -2.49 13.98 -5.32
N LYS A 325 -3.52 14.82 -5.29
CA LYS A 325 -3.41 16.22 -4.80
C LYS A 325 -3.39 16.30 -3.27
N PHE A 326 -3.73 15.20 -2.61
CA PHE A 326 -3.87 15.06 -1.16
C PHE A 326 -4.70 16.19 -0.53
N PRO A 327 -5.94 16.43 -1.01
CA PRO A 327 -6.76 17.53 -0.54
C PRO A 327 -7.15 17.34 0.93
N THR A 328 -7.28 18.44 1.65
CA THR A 328 -7.88 18.44 2.99
C THR A 328 -9.39 18.18 2.88
N THR A 329 -9.82 17.03 3.38
CA THR A 329 -11.24 16.65 3.46
C THR A 329 -11.85 17.09 4.79
N ALA A 330 -13.17 16.94 4.93
CA ALA A 330 -13.83 17.20 6.21
C ALA A 330 -13.29 16.26 7.31
N GLU A 331 -13.07 14.98 6.99
CA GLU A 331 -12.54 13.99 7.91
C GLU A 331 -11.14 14.33 8.41
N VAL A 332 -10.27 14.86 7.53
CA VAL A 332 -8.92 15.33 7.91
C VAL A 332 -9.00 16.52 8.87
N ARG A 333 -9.84 17.51 8.55
CA ARG A 333 -10.06 18.69 9.40
C ARG A 333 -10.61 18.32 10.77
N ASP A 334 -11.67 17.51 10.79
CA ASP A 334 -12.35 17.09 12.02
C ASP A 334 -11.43 16.22 12.89
N THR A 335 -10.55 15.42 12.27
CA THR A 335 -9.53 14.68 13.01
C THR A 335 -8.54 15.63 13.70
N TYR A 336 -8.09 16.69 13.05
CA TYR A 336 -7.22 17.68 13.69
C TYR A 336 -7.91 18.37 14.88
N ASP A 337 -9.19 18.70 14.74
CA ASP A 337 -9.98 19.25 15.85
C ASP A 337 -10.11 18.25 17.01
N LEU A 338 -10.30 16.95 16.73
CA LEU A 338 -10.27 15.90 17.75
C LEU A 338 -8.92 15.79 18.45
N LEU A 339 -7.81 15.83 17.71
CA LEU A 339 -6.46 15.73 18.30
C LEU A 339 -6.13 16.95 19.17
N ILE A 340 -6.56 18.15 18.76
CA ILE A 340 -6.48 19.37 19.59
C ILE A 340 -7.33 19.20 20.86
N SER A 341 -8.55 18.67 20.73
CA SER A 341 -9.43 18.40 21.87
C SER A 341 -8.87 17.32 22.81
N GLU A 342 -8.20 16.29 22.29
CA GLU A 342 -7.52 15.27 23.09
C GLU A 342 -6.42 15.91 23.92
N PHE A 343 -5.59 16.76 23.28
CA PHE A 343 -4.47 17.43 23.93
C PHE A 343 -4.89 18.24 25.16
N HIS A 344 -6.01 18.97 25.05
CA HIS A 344 -6.56 19.79 26.14
C HIS A 344 -7.43 19.00 27.13
N GLY A 345 -7.80 17.77 26.77
CA GLY A 345 -8.70 16.92 27.55
C GLY A 345 -8.05 16.22 28.75
N GLY A 346 -8.91 15.58 29.56
CA GLY A 346 -8.50 14.66 30.64
C GLY A 346 -8.50 13.18 30.20
N PRO A 347 -7.95 12.27 31.02
CA PRO A 347 -7.77 10.85 30.65
C PRO A 347 -9.06 10.10 30.26
N GLU A 348 -10.20 10.44 30.87
CA GLU A 348 -11.50 9.81 30.54
C GLU A 348 -12.05 10.29 29.18
N ALA A 349 -11.89 11.57 28.87
CA ALA A 349 -12.24 12.12 27.56
C ALA A 349 -11.33 11.57 26.46
N GLN A 350 -10.06 11.27 26.81
CA GLN A 350 -9.04 10.79 25.88
C GLN A 350 -9.44 9.48 25.19
N SER A 351 -9.91 8.48 25.93
CA SER A 351 -10.28 7.17 25.35
C SER A 351 -11.44 7.28 24.35
N THR A 352 -12.47 8.07 24.68
CA THR A 352 -13.61 8.30 23.79
C THR A 352 -13.18 9.07 22.54
N THR A 353 -12.32 10.08 22.70
CA THR A 353 -11.79 10.87 21.57
C THR A 353 -10.95 10.00 20.65
N GLN A 354 -10.13 9.10 21.19
CA GLN A 354 -9.32 8.15 20.42
C GLN A 354 -10.16 7.19 19.56
N LEU A 355 -11.28 6.68 20.07
CA LEU A 355 -12.19 5.87 19.25
C LEU A 355 -12.85 6.69 18.12
N LYS A 356 -13.17 7.97 18.39
CA LYS A 356 -13.72 8.87 17.37
C LYS A 356 -12.69 9.20 16.30
N GLU A 357 -11.45 9.52 16.69
CA GLU A 357 -10.32 9.75 15.80
C GLU A 357 -10.15 8.55 14.87
N LEU A 358 -10.04 7.34 15.43
CA LEU A 358 -9.94 6.10 14.66
C LEU A 358 -11.05 5.97 13.61
N LYS A 359 -12.31 6.19 13.99
CA LYS A 359 -13.44 6.07 13.06
C LYS A 359 -13.45 7.14 11.97
N LEU A 360 -13.03 8.38 12.27
CA LEU A 360 -12.93 9.45 11.28
C LEU A 360 -11.83 9.18 10.25
N ILE A 361 -10.62 8.83 10.71
CA ILE A 361 -9.53 8.50 9.79
C ILE A 361 -9.88 7.25 8.97
N ALA A 362 -10.55 6.27 9.57
CA ALA A 362 -11.03 5.10 8.83
C ALA A 362 -12.07 5.48 7.76
N ALA A 363 -12.92 6.49 7.97
CA ALA A 363 -13.82 6.98 6.92
C ALA A 363 -13.04 7.64 5.76
N GLN A 364 -12.03 8.46 6.07
CA GLN A 364 -11.13 9.04 5.06
C GLN A 364 -10.43 7.95 4.24
N GLU A 365 -9.83 6.99 4.92
CA GLU A 365 -9.19 5.82 4.30
C GLU A 365 -10.16 5.06 3.40
N GLN A 366 -11.29 4.64 3.95
CA GLN A 366 -12.10 3.60 3.34
C GLN A 366 -13.03 4.14 2.26
N LEU A 367 -13.51 5.38 2.40
CA LEU A 367 -14.51 5.98 1.51
C LEU A 367 -13.87 6.95 0.52
N ASN A 368 -12.96 7.82 0.98
CA ASN A 368 -12.42 8.89 0.15
C ASN A 368 -11.20 8.44 -0.65
N ILE A 369 -10.50 7.39 -0.18
CA ILE A 369 -9.28 6.88 -0.84
C ILE A 369 -9.53 5.49 -1.42
N LEU A 370 -9.74 4.46 -0.59
CA LEU A 370 -9.75 3.08 -1.06
C LEU A 370 -10.96 2.75 -1.94
N GLN A 371 -12.14 3.32 -1.65
CA GLN A 371 -13.33 3.09 -2.49
C GLN A 371 -13.07 3.48 -3.96
N PRO A 372 -12.75 4.76 -4.26
CA PRO A 372 -12.47 5.17 -5.64
C PRO A 372 -11.18 4.55 -6.21
N LEU A 373 -10.19 4.23 -5.38
CA LEU A 373 -8.88 3.79 -5.85
C LEU A 373 -8.83 2.31 -6.24
N ILE A 374 -9.45 1.44 -5.43
CA ILE A 374 -9.40 -0.01 -5.61
C ILE A 374 -10.78 -0.66 -5.59
N TYR A 375 -11.68 -0.29 -4.67
CA TYR A 375 -12.93 -1.04 -4.53
C TYR A 375 -13.96 -0.73 -5.59
N ASP A 376 -13.86 0.36 -6.35
CA ASP A 376 -14.73 0.65 -7.50
C ASP A 376 -14.39 -0.18 -8.74
N ASP A 377 -13.25 -0.89 -8.75
CA ASP A 377 -12.88 -1.81 -9.83
C ASP A 377 -13.80 -3.04 -9.84
N GLN A 378 -14.63 -3.16 -10.87
CA GLN A 378 -15.62 -4.23 -11.00
C GLN A 378 -15.00 -5.63 -10.99
N LYS A 379 -13.86 -5.84 -11.66
CA LYS A 379 -13.20 -7.15 -11.69
C LYS A 379 -12.58 -7.48 -10.33
N LEU A 380 -12.07 -6.49 -9.62
CA LEU A 380 -11.62 -6.70 -8.25
C LEU A 380 -12.79 -7.06 -7.33
N LYS A 381 -13.94 -6.38 -7.45
CA LYS A 381 -15.15 -6.69 -6.68
C LYS A 381 -15.53 -8.16 -6.82
N GLU A 382 -15.67 -8.62 -8.05
CA GLU A 382 -16.03 -10.00 -8.39
C GLU A 382 -15.02 -11.00 -7.81
N THR A 383 -13.72 -10.69 -7.91
CA THR A 383 -12.62 -11.51 -7.38
C THR A 383 -12.71 -11.63 -5.87
N MET A 384 -12.90 -10.50 -5.18
CA MET A 384 -12.92 -10.46 -3.72
C MET A 384 -14.17 -11.15 -3.15
N ASP A 385 -15.33 -10.97 -3.79
CA ASP A 385 -16.57 -11.64 -3.39
C ASP A 385 -16.48 -13.15 -3.61
N MET A 386 -15.84 -13.57 -4.71
CA MET A 386 -15.57 -14.98 -4.99
C MET A 386 -14.61 -15.59 -3.95
N ASN A 387 -13.50 -14.93 -3.64
CA ASN A 387 -12.57 -15.36 -2.59
C ASN A 387 -13.26 -15.47 -1.23
N HIS A 388 -14.11 -14.51 -0.87
CA HIS A 388 -14.86 -14.55 0.38
C HIS A 388 -15.79 -15.75 0.47
N ARG A 389 -16.55 -16.04 -0.60
CA ARG A 389 -17.43 -17.21 -0.68
C ARG A 389 -16.66 -18.50 -0.40
N PHE A 390 -15.46 -18.63 -0.97
CA PHE A 390 -14.62 -19.82 -0.80
C PHE A 390 -13.92 -19.89 0.55
N ALA A 391 -13.43 -18.76 1.10
CA ALA A 391 -12.88 -18.69 2.44
C ALA A 391 -13.90 -19.19 3.46
N ARG A 392 -15.17 -18.78 3.31
CA ARG A 392 -16.28 -19.23 4.15
C ARG A 392 -16.56 -20.72 3.99
N ALA A 393 -16.72 -21.20 2.76
CA ALA A 393 -17.07 -22.60 2.50
C ALA A 393 -15.98 -23.59 2.94
N SER A 394 -14.71 -23.21 2.83
CA SER A 394 -13.56 -24.05 3.17
C SER A 394 -13.02 -23.85 4.59
N GLY A 395 -13.61 -22.96 5.38
CA GLY A 395 -13.08 -22.60 6.69
C GLY A 395 -11.70 -21.92 6.64
N GLY A 396 -11.30 -21.37 5.49
CA GLY A 396 -10.02 -20.71 5.26
C GLY A 396 -8.90 -21.62 4.73
N ILE A 397 -9.20 -22.87 4.35
CA ILE A 397 -8.21 -23.83 3.85
C ILE A 397 -7.79 -23.52 2.40
N MET A 398 -8.73 -23.05 1.58
CA MET A 398 -8.48 -22.79 0.15
C MET A 398 -7.96 -21.35 -0.02
N THR A 399 -8.64 -20.36 0.56
CA THR A 399 -8.23 -18.96 0.48
C THR A 399 -8.38 -18.29 1.84
N THR A 400 -7.58 -17.25 2.07
CA THR A 400 -7.50 -16.56 3.35
C THR A 400 -8.83 -15.91 3.72
N LYS A 401 -9.23 -16.06 5.00
CA LYS A 401 -10.34 -15.29 5.55
C LYS A 401 -9.98 -13.80 5.54
N TYR A 402 -10.94 -12.95 5.19
CA TYR A 402 -10.82 -11.52 5.47
C TYR A 402 -10.94 -11.32 6.98
N ARG A 403 -9.82 -10.98 7.61
CA ARG A 403 -9.74 -10.77 9.06
C ARG A 403 -8.63 -9.78 9.38
N VAL A 404 -8.78 -9.10 10.52
CA VAL A 404 -7.70 -8.36 11.18
C VAL A 404 -7.24 -9.18 12.38
N ILE A 405 -5.93 -9.32 12.56
CA ILE A 405 -5.31 -10.06 13.66
C ILE A 405 -4.53 -9.09 14.55
N TYR A 406 -4.97 -8.97 15.81
CA TYR A 406 -4.37 -8.15 16.86
C TYR A 406 -3.15 -8.83 17.50
N SER A 407 -2.22 -9.27 16.66
CA SER A 407 -0.93 -9.87 17.02
C SER A 407 0.10 -9.53 15.97
N ALA A 408 1.37 -9.45 16.36
CA ALA A 408 2.47 -9.41 15.41
C ALA A 408 2.61 -10.75 14.64
N ALA A 409 2.08 -11.85 15.18
CA ALA A 409 2.03 -13.13 14.47
C ALA A 409 1.08 -13.08 13.25
N PRO A 410 1.34 -13.90 12.22
CA PRO A 410 0.49 -13.98 11.02
C PRO A 410 -0.85 -14.70 11.26
N THR A 411 -0.97 -15.45 12.36
CA THR A 411 -2.15 -16.22 12.72
C THR A 411 -2.42 -16.15 14.23
N THR A 412 -3.66 -16.43 14.62
CA THR A 412 -4.05 -16.60 16.02
C THR A 412 -5.21 -17.59 16.12
N ASP A 413 -5.16 -18.46 17.13
CA ASP A 413 -6.27 -19.35 17.50
C ASP A 413 -7.20 -18.69 18.52
N ASN A 414 -6.80 -17.55 19.10
CA ASN A 414 -7.63 -16.84 20.06
C ASN A 414 -8.68 -15.98 19.30
N PRO A 415 -9.98 -16.30 19.40
CA PRO A 415 -11.02 -15.53 18.71
C PRO A 415 -11.15 -14.09 19.22
N LYS A 416 -10.66 -13.77 20.43
CA LYS A 416 -10.66 -12.40 20.96
C LYS A 416 -9.56 -11.51 20.37
N LEU A 417 -8.58 -12.11 19.68
CA LEU A 417 -7.45 -11.40 19.06
C LEU A 417 -7.60 -11.29 17.54
N GLN A 418 -8.81 -11.47 17.03
CA GLN A 418 -9.11 -11.28 15.61
C GLN A 418 -10.54 -10.79 15.40
N THR A 419 -10.74 -10.01 14.35
CA THR A 419 -12.08 -9.66 13.87
C THR A 419 -12.23 -10.20 12.45
N VAL A 420 -13.11 -11.18 12.26
CA VAL A 420 -13.35 -11.85 10.97
C VAL A 420 -14.51 -11.18 10.24
N PHE A 421 -14.35 -10.85 8.96
CA PHE A 421 -15.40 -10.31 8.13
C PHE A 421 -16.45 -11.37 7.85
N ASP A 422 -17.72 -11.02 8.11
CA ASP A 422 -18.88 -11.82 7.74
C ASP A 422 -18.71 -13.32 8.10
N PRO A 423 -18.49 -13.64 9.40
CA PRO A 423 -18.19 -15.00 9.83
C PRO A 423 -19.42 -15.90 9.65
N PRO A 424 -19.23 -17.23 9.55
CA PRO A 424 -20.34 -18.17 9.44
C PRO A 424 -21.23 -18.13 10.69
N SER A 425 -22.56 -18.11 10.51
CA SER A 425 -23.54 -17.91 11.58
C SER A 425 -23.91 -19.17 12.38
N GLY A 426 -23.24 -20.32 12.18
CA GLY A 426 -23.47 -21.51 13.02
C GLY A 426 -22.84 -22.82 12.51
N ARG A 427 -22.94 -23.89 13.32
CA ARG A 427 -22.36 -25.23 13.04
C ARG A 427 -22.87 -25.88 11.74
N TRP A 428 -24.04 -25.47 11.27
CA TRP A 428 -24.71 -25.94 10.05
C TRP A 428 -24.58 -25.00 8.85
N SER A 429 -23.70 -23.99 8.92
CA SER A 429 -23.38 -23.12 7.79
C SER A 429 -22.42 -23.79 6.79
N GLY A 430 -22.75 -25.02 6.37
CA GLY A 430 -21.98 -25.77 5.38
C GLY A 430 -22.01 -25.12 3.99
N VAL A 431 -21.38 -25.78 3.03
CA VAL A 431 -21.25 -25.37 1.61
C VAL A 431 -22.54 -24.77 1.03
N TRP A 432 -23.71 -25.33 1.37
CA TRP A 432 -25.02 -24.86 0.91
C TRP A 432 -25.46 -23.50 1.47
N HIS A 433 -25.08 -23.15 2.70
CA HIS A 433 -25.44 -21.86 3.32
C HIS A 433 -24.68 -20.69 2.68
N GLY A 434 -23.47 -20.95 2.15
CA GLY A 434 -22.69 -19.98 1.38
C GLY A 434 -23.23 -19.70 -0.02
N ILE A 435 -24.08 -20.57 -0.56
CA ILE A 435 -24.63 -20.46 -1.92
C ILE A 435 -25.99 -19.73 -1.93
N ILE A 436 -26.77 -19.82 -0.84
CA ILE A 436 -28.20 -19.43 -0.83
C ILE A 436 -28.46 -18.09 -0.10
N ASN A 437 -27.60 -17.69 0.84
CA ASN A 437 -27.78 -16.42 1.58
C ASN A 437 -26.92 -15.29 0.99
N HIS A 438 -27.48 -14.08 0.96
CA HIS A 438 -26.74 -12.86 0.63
C HIS A 438 -25.52 -12.72 1.55
N GLN A 439 -24.34 -12.96 0.99
CA GLN A 439 -23.08 -12.69 1.66
C GLN A 439 -22.78 -11.20 1.61
N LYS A 440 -22.10 -10.70 2.65
CA LYS A 440 -21.61 -9.33 2.63
C LYS A 440 -20.45 -9.22 1.65
N SER A 441 -20.33 -8.06 1.02
CA SER A 441 -19.25 -7.76 0.07
C SER A 441 -18.27 -6.78 0.70
N LEU A 442 -17.01 -7.19 0.89
CA LEU A 442 -15.98 -6.28 1.43
C LEU A 442 -15.75 -5.06 0.50
N PRO A 443 -15.81 -5.19 -0.83
CA PRO A 443 -15.81 -4.03 -1.72
C PRO A 443 -17.02 -3.09 -1.60
N ASN A 444 -18.16 -3.56 -1.07
CA ASN A 444 -19.31 -2.70 -0.81
C ASN A 444 -19.04 -1.78 0.40
N ALA A 445 -19.16 -0.47 0.19
CA ALA A 445 -18.86 0.53 1.21
C ALA A 445 -19.68 0.33 2.51
N ASN A 446 -20.96 0.00 2.43
CA ASN A 446 -21.81 -0.14 3.62
C ASN A 446 -21.43 -1.36 4.45
N ASP A 447 -21.21 -2.50 3.80
CA ASP A 447 -20.77 -3.72 4.48
C ASP A 447 -19.36 -3.56 5.07
N ARG A 448 -18.46 -2.94 4.31
CA ARG A 448 -17.09 -2.65 4.76
C ARG A 448 -17.08 -1.71 5.96
N MET A 449 -17.83 -0.61 5.93
CA MET A 449 -17.84 0.34 7.05
C MET A 449 -18.45 -0.25 8.32
N LYS A 450 -19.41 -1.17 8.21
CA LYS A 450 -19.87 -1.96 9.38
C LYS A 450 -18.76 -2.82 9.95
N TYR A 451 -17.99 -3.49 9.09
CA TYR A 451 -16.85 -4.31 9.51
C TYR A 451 -15.71 -3.49 10.12
N VAL A 452 -15.34 -2.38 9.49
CA VAL A 452 -14.35 -1.42 9.99
C VAL A 452 -14.78 -0.86 11.35
N GLY A 453 -16.07 -0.56 11.52
CA GLY A 453 -16.62 -0.16 12.82
C GLY A 453 -16.45 -1.24 13.90
N GLN A 454 -16.61 -2.52 13.54
CA GLN A 454 -16.37 -3.63 14.46
C GLN A 454 -14.88 -3.75 14.82
N ILE A 455 -13.99 -3.69 13.82
CA ILE A 455 -12.53 -3.70 14.04
C ILE A 455 -12.12 -2.57 14.99
N ALA A 456 -12.61 -1.36 14.75
CA ALA A 456 -12.36 -0.20 15.61
C ALA A 456 -12.77 -0.46 17.07
N SER A 457 -13.93 -1.08 17.26
CA SER A 457 -14.49 -1.34 18.58
C SER A 457 -13.74 -2.45 19.31
N ASP A 458 -13.39 -3.54 18.60
CA ASP A 458 -12.60 -4.65 19.14
C ASP A 458 -11.18 -4.20 19.51
N PHE A 459 -10.52 -3.47 18.62
CA PHE A 459 -9.21 -2.87 18.87
C PHE A 459 -9.24 -1.95 20.10
N HIS A 460 -10.22 -1.03 20.16
CA HIS A 460 -10.37 -0.12 21.29
C HIS A 460 -10.57 -0.87 22.61
N ASN A 461 -11.42 -1.90 22.62
CA ASN A 461 -11.61 -2.75 23.79
C ASN A 461 -10.32 -3.47 24.22
N LEU A 462 -9.51 -3.94 23.27
CA LEU A 462 -8.20 -4.54 23.57
C LEU A 462 -7.21 -3.50 24.11
N MET A 463 -7.21 -2.27 23.59
CA MET A 463 -6.38 -1.18 24.12
C MET A 463 -6.79 -0.78 25.55
N LEU A 464 -8.06 -0.91 25.91
CA LEU A 464 -8.54 -0.65 27.28
C LEU A 464 -8.23 -1.79 28.25
N THR A 465 -8.39 -3.04 27.80
CA THR A 465 -8.34 -4.22 28.69
C THR A 465 -7.04 -5.00 28.66
N GLN A 466 -6.26 -4.86 27.59
CA GLN A 466 -5.04 -5.63 27.31
C GLN A 466 -3.92 -4.73 26.73
N ARG A 467 -3.82 -3.49 27.23
CA ARG A 467 -2.90 -2.47 26.69
C ARG A 467 -1.46 -2.93 26.56
N GLU A 468 -0.90 -3.52 27.62
CA GLU A 468 0.50 -3.99 27.62
C GLU A 468 0.75 -5.04 26.53
N TYR A 469 -0.20 -5.96 26.33
CA TYR A 469 -0.12 -6.93 25.24
C TYR A 469 -0.13 -6.22 23.89
N MET A 470 -1.09 -5.32 23.66
CA MET A 470 -1.21 -4.60 22.39
C MET A 470 0.02 -3.76 22.06
N GLU A 471 0.55 -3.02 23.03
CA GLU A 471 1.78 -2.23 22.88
C GLU A 471 2.98 -3.14 22.61
N LYS A 472 3.07 -4.30 23.26
CA LYS A 472 4.10 -5.31 22.94
C LYS A 472 4.00 -5.77 21.48
N GLN A 473 2.80 -6.08 20.99
CA GLN A 473 2.62 -6.49 19.59
C GLN A 473 3.01 -5.37 18.61
N LEU A 474 2.63 -4.12 18.90
CA LEU A 474 3.01 -2.96 18.09
C LEU A 474 4.52 -2.76 18.02
N ARG A 475 5.24 -2.93 19.14
CA ARG A 475 6.71 -2.87 19.15
C ARG A 475 7.34 -3.97 18.29
N GLU A 476 6.78 -5.17 18.29
CA GLU A 476 7.25 -6.25 17.42
C GLU A 476 6.99 -5.94 15.94
N ILE A 477 5.84 -5.37 15.59
CA ILE A 477 5.56 -4.88 14.22
C ILE A 477 6.55 -3.78 13.83
N GLN A 478 6.82 -2.83 14.73
CA GLN A 478 7.77 -1.73 14.51
C GLN A 478 9.18 -2.25 14.20
N LYS A 479 9.68 -3.23 14.96
CA LYS A 479 11.01 -3.81 14.75
C LYS A 479 11.16 -4.47 13.38
N ARG A 480 10.16 -5.23 12.95
CA ARG A 480 10.20 -5.97 11.68
C ARG A 480 10.34 -5.08 10.46
N GLY A 481 9.90 -3.82 10.51
CA GLY A 481 10.06 -2.88 9.39
C GLY A 481 11.51 -2.55 9.03
N GLY A 482 12.45 -2.73 9.97
CA GLY A 482 13.88 -2.52 9.76
C GLY A 482 14.65 -3.74 9.26
N GLU A 483 14.03 -4.92 9.25
CA GLU A 483 14.67 -6.17 8.82
C GLU A 483 14.74 -6.23 7.29
N LYS A 484 15.95 -6.19 6.73
CA LYS A 484 16.19 -6.59 5.34
C LYS A 484 16.16 -8.11 5.29
N HIS A 485 15.19 -8.70 4.60
CA HIS A 485 15.27 -10.13 4.31
C HIS A 485 16.16 -10.34 3.09
N ALA A 486 17.14 -11.22 3.26
CA ALA A 486 18.08 -11.65 2.23
C ALA A 486 17.40 -12.57 1.21
#